data_AF-H8KXM1-F1
#
_entry.id   AF-H8KXM1-F1
#
_cell.length_a   1.000
_cell.length_b   1.000
_cell.length_c   1.000
_cell.angle_alpha   90.00
_cell.angle_beta   90.00
_cell.angle_gamma   90.00
#
_symmetry.space_group_name_H-M   'P 1'
#
loop_
_entity.id
_entity.type
_entity.pdbx_description
1 polymer ?
#
loop_
_entity_poly.entity_id
_entity_poly.type
_entity_poly.pdbx_seq_one_letter_code
_entity_poly.pdbx_strand_id
1 'polypeptide(L)'
;MRNTMRNYLLTLIILTILSPSAFGQQKKISKQVRFTADTLNNVYIPQNLEDCFGQLDKFWNDSTKTQAKQWTEDEFSANAHFGIGMWIRNNWQLWGGSRLSIFFNEMGIYHPDDMSGIIIHSYHRYLTGKTISLPDQVKYYQDY
;
A
#
# COMPACT_ATOMS: atom_id res chain seq x y z
N MET A 1 69.72 -12.57 -24.62
CA MET A 1 69.39 -13.19 -23.30
C MET A 1 68.16 -12.50 -22.71
N ARG A 2 67.16 -13.30 -22.32
CA ARG A 2 65.94 -13.00 -21.52
C ARG A 2 64.79 -12.28 -22.26
N ASN A 3 63.80 -13.06 -22.74
CA ASN A 3 62.54 -13.45 -22.06
C ASN A 3 61.53 -12.29 -22.04
N THR A 4 60.59 -12.17 -22.98
CA THR A 4 59.27 -12.85 -23.05
C THR A 4 58.49 -12.87 -21.74
N MET A 5 57.28 -12.29 -21.81
CA MET A 5 56.06 -12.54 -21.00
C MET A 5 55.63 -11.49 -19.95
N ARG A 6 54.47 -10.88 -20.27
CA ARG A 6 53.30 -10.64 -19.42
C ARG A 6 53.28 -9.36 -18.56
N ASN A 7 52.34 -8.47 -18.88
CA ASN A 7 51.34 -7.97 -17.93
C ASN A 7 50.24 -7.17 -18.65
N TYR A 8 49.21 -7.87 -19.09
CA TYR A 8 47.86 -7.31 -19.24
C TYR A 8 47.35 -7.01 -17.82
N LEU A 9 47.70 -5.85 -17.27
CA LEU A 9 47.15 -5.39 -16.02
C LEU A 9 46.00 -4.41 -16.32
N LEU A 10 44.84 -4.74 -15.75
CA LEU A 10 43.73 -3.83 -15.45
C LEU A 10 42.76 -3.48 -16.59
N THR A 11 42.15 -4.51 -17.18
CA THR A 11 40.71 -4.44 -17.43
C THR A 11 40.04 -5.24 -16.33
N LEU A 12 39.86 -4.63 -15.16
CA LEU A 12 38.97 -5.17 -14.12
C LEU A 12 37.54 -4.96 -14.64
N ILE A 13 37.13 -5.80 -15.59
CA ILE A 13 35.72 -6.04 -15.84
C ILE A 13 35.23 -6.68 -14.54
N ILE A 14 34.67 -5.86 -13.66
CA ILE A 14 33.79 -6.34 -12.60
C ILE A 14 32.57 -6.88 -13.33
N LEU A 15 32.71 -8.07 -13.88
CA LEU A 15 31.62 -8.97 -14.16
C LEU A 15 31.23 -9.49 -12.77
N THR A 16 30.57 -8.66 -11.97
CA THR A 16 29.81 -9.17 -10.84
C THR A 16 28.74 -10.05 -11.45
N ILE A 17 29.07 -11.33 -11.48
CA ILE A 17 28.13 -12.42 -11.67
C ILE A 17 26.97 -12.11 -10.73
N LEU A 18 25.82 -11.74 -11.31
CA LEU A 18 24.53 -11.74 -10.63
C LEU A 18 24.28 -13.18 -10.21
N SER A 19 24.92 -13.59 -9.12
CA SER A 19 24.67 -14.89 -8.52
C SER A 19 23.20 -14.86 -8.06
N PRO A 20 22.44 -15.94 -8.29
CA PRO A 20 21.04 -16.02 -7.85
C PRO A 20 20.87 -15.66 -6.35
N SER A 21 21.91 -15.89 -5.55
CA SER A 21 21.99 -15.52 -4.13
C SER A 21 21.94 -14.00 -3.89
N ALA A 22 22.68 -13.19 -4.66
CA ALA A 22 22.67 -11.74 -4.54
C ALA A 22 21.34 -11.13 -4.99
N PHE A 23 20.77 -11.67 -6.08
CA PHE A 23 19.42 -11.28 -6.53
C PHE A 23 18.34 -11.65 -5.51
N GLY A 24 18.44 -12.83 -4.89
CA GLY A 24 17.55 -13.27 -3.81
C GLY A 24 17.64 -12.38 -2.56
N GLN A 25 18.86 -11.98 -2.16
CA GLN A 25 19.09 -11.06 -1.04
C GLN A 25 18.50 -9.67 -1.33
N GLN A 26 18.72 -9.14 -2.53
CA GLN A 26 18.16 -7.85 -2.97
C GLN A 26 16.62 -7.89 -2.99
N LYS A 27 16.00 -8.99 -3.45
CA LYS A 27 14.54 -9.18 -3.43
C LYS A 27 13.98 -9.28 -2.00
N LYS A 28 14.71 -9.90 -1.07
CA LYS A 28 14.30 -9.96 0.35
C LYS A 28 14.37 -8.58 1.01
N ILE A 29 15.48 -7.85 0.82
CA ILE A 29 15.66 -6.49 1.34
C ILE A 29 14.60 -5.57 0.74
N SER A 30 14.40 -5.59 -0.58
CA SER A 30 13.41 -4.75 -1.23
C SER A 30 11.99 -5.07 -0.75
N LYS A 31 11.66 -6.33 -0.47
CA LYS A 31 10.38 -6.74 0.13
C LYS A 31 10.21 -6.19 1.55
N GLN A 32 11.24 -6.27 2.40
CA GLN A 32 11.22 -5.73 3.76
C GLN A 32 11.04 -4.20 3.78
N VAL A 33 11.73 -3.48 2.89
CA VAL A 33 11.68 -2.00 2.83
C VAL A 33 10.28 -1.49 2.50
N ARG A 34 9.49 -2.19 1.67
CA ARG A 34 8.14 -1.73 1.30
C ARG A 34 7.17 -1.66 2.48
N PHE A 35 7.40 -2.51 3.48
CA PHE A 35 6.55 -2.62 4.66
C PHE A 35 6.81 -1.54 5.71
N THR A 36 7.87 -0.76 5.55
CA THR A 36 8.21 0.35 6.46
C THR A 36 8.33 1.69 5.73
N ALA A 37 8.50 1.69 4.41
CA ALA A 37 8.57 2.90 3.60
C ALA A 37 7.28 3.73 3.67
N ASP A 38 7.44 5.03 3.83
CA ASP A 38 6.32 5.99 3.79
C ASP A 38 5.87 6.32 2.36
N THR A 39 6.71 6.02 1.37
CA THR A 39 6.51 6.38 -0.02
C THR A 39 6.89 5.20 -0.90
N LEU A 40 5.97 4.79 -1.79
CA LEU A 40 6.22 3.80 -2.82
C LEU A 40 5.75 4.34 -4.16
N ASN A 41 6.55 4.19 -5.20
CA ASN A 41 6.23 4.67 -6.55
C ASN A 41 5.80 6.16 -6.57
N ASN A 42 6.48 7.01 -5.79
CA ASN A 42 6.17 8.43 -5.61
C ASN A 42 4.77 8.72 -5.00
N VAL A 43 4.15 7.73 -4.36
CA VAL A 43 2.88 7.87 -3.64
C VAL A 43 3.14 7.66 -2.16
N TYR A 44 2.67 8.60 -1.33
CA TYR A 44 2.65 8.43 0.12
C TYR A 44 1.68 7.31 0.51
N ILE A 45 2.15 6.38 1.33
CA ILE A 45 1.42 5.20 1.77
C ILE A 45 0.90 5.47 3.18
N PRO A 46 -0.39 5.50 3.47
CA PRO A 46 -0.86 5.67 4.84
C PRO A 46 -0.38 4.56 5.79
N GLN A 47 -0.19 4.85 7.08
CA GLN A 47 0.21 3.82 8.05
C GLN A 47 -0.97 3.16 8.80
N ASN A 48 -2.13 3.82 8.84
CA ASN A 48 -3.35 3.38 9.54
C ASN A 48 -4.59 4.10 8.97
N LEU A 49 -5.77 3.90 9.56
CA LEU A 49 -7.02 4.52 9.09
C LEU A 49 -7.04 6.03 9.23
N GLU A 50 -6.55 6.58 10.34
CA GLU A 50 -6.54 8.03 10.56
C GLU A 50 -5.69 8.74 9.50
N ASP A 51 -4.53 8.15 9.15
CA ASP A 51 -3.69 8.65 8.06
C ASP A 51 -4.38 8.49 6.69
N CYS A 52 -5.14 7.41 6.47
CA CYS A 52 -5.96 7.26 5.27
C CYS A 52 -6.95 8.41 5.14
N PHE A 53 -7.66 8.78 6.22
CA PHE A 53 -8.63 9.88 6.20
C PHE A 53 -7.96 11.20 5.85
N GLY A 54 -6.78 11.47 6.43
CA GLY A 54 -5.99 12.65 6.12
C GLY A 54 -5.56 12.74 4.65
N GLN A 55 -5.33 11.61 3.97
CA GLN A 55 -5.07 11.61 2.52
C GLN A 55 -6.36 11.76 1.69
N LEU A 56 -7.45 11.12 2.10
CA LEU A 56 -8.73 11.20 1.39
C LEU A 56 -9.34 12.61 1.47
N ASP A 57 -9.15 13.33 2.58
CA ASP A 57 -9.58 14.72 2.74
C ASP A 57 -8.88 15.68 1.76
N LYS A 58 -7.68 15.33 1.30
CA LYS A 58 -6.95 16.08 0.25
C LYS A 58 -7.40 15.69 -1.15
N PHE A 59 -7.99 14.50 -1.31
CA PHE A 59 -8.42 13.97 -2.59
C PHE A 59 -9.73 14.62 -3.07
N TRP A 60 -10.64 14.93 -2.14
CA TRP A 60 -11.94 15.51 -2.45
C TRP A 60 -12.10 16.94 -1.96
N ASN A 61 -12.64 17.79 -2.84
CA ASN A 61 -13.05 19.14 -2.46
C ASN A 61 -14.26 19.12 -1.51
N ASP A 62 -14.54 20.26 -0.88
CA ASP A 62 -15.60 20.37 0.14
C ASP A 62 -17.00 20.10 -0.42
N SER A 63 -17.26 20.43 -1.69
CA SER A 63 -18.54 20.12 -2.34
C SER A 63 -18.77 18.61 -2.46
N THR A 64 -17.74 17.87 -2.89
CA THR A 64 -17.79 16.41 -3.01
C THR A 64 -17.97 15.77 -1.64
N LYS A 65 -17.24 16.24 -0.62
CA LYS A 65 -17.42 15.75 0.76
C LYS A 65 -18.82 16.06 1.31
N THR A 66 -19.40 17.21 0.96
CA THR A 66 -20.76 17.57 1.37
C THR A 66 -21.80 16.64 0.76
N GLN A 67 -21.65 16.31 -0.53
CA GLN A 67 -22.52 15.34 -1.21
C GLN A 67 -22.37 13.94 -0.61
N ALA A 68 -21.13 13.49 -0.38
CA ALA A 68 -20.84 12.20 0.22
C ALA A 68 -21.54 12.01 1.57
N LYS A 69 -21.61 13.05 2.41
CA LYS A 69 -22.31 13.01 3.71
C LYS A 69 -23.82 12.82 3.63
N GLN A 70 -24.43 13.03 2.46
CA GLN A 70 -25.87 12.83 2.25
C GLN A 70 -26.22 11.39 1.85
N TRP A 71 -25.22 10.57 1.52
CA TRP A 71 -25.44 9.17 1.15
C TRP A 71 -25.54 8.27 2.39
N THR A 72 -26.26 7.17 2.23
CA THR A 72 -26.16 6.03 3.15
C THR A 72 -24.78 5.36 3.06
N GLU A 73 -24.42 4.52 4.05
CA GLU A 73 -23.15 3.77 4.02
C GLU A 73 -23.04 2.87 2.78
N ASP A 74 -24.15 2.23 2.39
CA ASP A 74 -24.21 1.34 1.23
C ASP A 74 -24.07 2.12 -0.08
N GLU A 75 -24.79 3.25 -0.22
CA GLU A 75 -24.67 4.12 -1.40
C GLU A 75 -23.26 4.67 -1.55
N PHE A 76 -22.66 5.17 -0.46
CA PHE A 76 -21.30 5.67 -0.50
C PHE A 76 -20.31 4.57 -0.89
N SER A 77 -20.43 3.38 -0.27
CA SER A 77 -19.54 2.26 -0.55
C SER A 77 -19.66 1.77 -2.00
N ALA A 78 -20.89 1.63 -2.52
CA ALA A 78 -21.13 1.21 -3.90
C ALA A 78 -20.56 2.21 -4.92
N ASN A 79 -20.77 3.51 -4.70
CA ASN A 79 -20.24 4.56 -5.58
C ASN A 79 -18.71 4.69 -5.49
N ALA A 80 -18.13 4.46 -4.30
CA ALA A 80 -16.70 4.57 -4.06
C ALA A 80 -15.91 3.34 -4.53
N HIS A 81 -16.52 2.15 -4.58
CA HIS A 81 -15.81 0.87 -4.75
C HIS A 81 -14.94 0.80 -6.02
N PHE A 82 -15.49 1.19 -7.17
CA PHE A 82 -14.77 1.16 -8.45
C PHE A 82 -13.96 2.43 -8.73
N GLY A 83 -14.30 3.57 -8.15
CA GLY A 83 -13.52 4.79 -8.30
C GLY A 83 -12.34 4.83 -7.34
N ILE A 84 -12.58 5.46 -6.18
CA ILE A 84 -11.56 5.67 -5.16
C ILE A 84 -11.06 4.35 -4.57
N GLY A 85 -11.90 3.32 -4.49
CA GLY A 85 -11.50 1.99 -4.02
C GLY A 85 -10.41 1.37 -4.89
N MET A 86 -10.60 1.34 -6.21
CA MET A 86 -9.55 0.86 -7.12
C MET A 86 -8.28 1.73 -7.01
N TRP A 87 -8.44 3.05 -6.89
CA TRP A 87 -7.30 3.95 -6.71
C TRP A 87 -6.53 3.63 -5.43
N ILE A 88 -7.20 3.44 -4.29
CA ILE A 88 -6.62 3.05 -3.00
C ILE A 88 -5.80 1.77 -3.15
N ARG A 89 -6.41 0.71 -3.67
CA ARG A 89 -5.77 -0.62 -3.75
C ARG A 89 -4.51 -0.61 -4.61
N ASN A 90 -4.55 0.14 -5.71
CA ASN A 90 -3.44 0.23 -6.65
C ASN A 90 -2.35 1.19 -6.18
N ASN A 91 -2.71 2.37 -5.68
CA ASN A 91 -1.74 3.42 -5.36
C ASN A 91 -1.14 3.26 -3.95
N TRP A 92 -1.90 2.74 -2.99
CA TRP A 92 -1.37 2.38 -1.67
C TRP A 92 -0.77 0.98 -1.62
N GLN A 93 -0.59 0.36 -2.79
CA GLN A 93 0.17 -0.87 -3.01
C GLN A 93 -0.37 -2.06 -2.20
N LEU A 94 -1.69 -2.16 -2.02
CA LEU A 94 -2.30 -3.20 -1.19
C LEU A 94 -2.12 -4.60 -1.80
N TRP A 95 -2.11 -4.74 -3.13
CA TRP A 95 -1.80 -6.00 -3.82
C TRP A 95 -0.34 -6.46 -3.66
N GLY A 96 0.59 -5.49 -3.71
CA GLY A 96 2.03 -5.77 -3.71
C GLY A 96 2.67 -5.77 -2.31
N GLY A 97 1.92 -5.34 -1.30
CA GLY A 97 2.40 -5.13 0.05
C GLY A 97 2.96 -3.71 0.28
N SER A 98 2.56 -3.15 1.41
CA SER A 98 2.92 -1.83 1.92
C SER A 98 2.75 -1.77 3.44
N ARG A 99 3.25 -0.71 4.09
CA ARG A 99 2.99 -0.52 5.53
C ARG A 99 1.49 -0.52 5.89
N LEU A 100 0.64 0.00 4.99
CA LEU A 100 -0.81 -0.04 5.16
C LEU A 100 -1.36 -1.47 5.09
N SER A 101 -0.88 -2.28 4.14
CA SER A 101 -1.31 -3.68 4.07
C SER A 101 -0.90 -4.46 5.32
N ILE A 102 0.24 -4.13 5.95
CA ILE A 102 0.67 -4.77 7.20
C ILE A 102 -0.30 -4.44 8.33
N PHE A 103 -0.69 -3.17 8.46
CA PHE A 103 -1.73 -2.76 9.41
C PHE A 103 -3.00 -3.60 9.29
N PHE A 104 -3.47 -3.89 8.07
CA PHE A 104 -4.63 -4.78 7.87
C PHE A 104 -4.33 -6.27 8.11
N ASN A 105 -3.17 -6.75 7.67
CA ASN A 105 -2.77 -8.15 7.86
C ASN A 105 -2.64 -8.51 9.35
N GLU A 106 -2.20 -7.56 10.19
CA GLU A 106 -2.14 -7.72 11.66
C GLU A 106 -3.53 -7.91 12.28
N MET A 107 -4.58 -7.44 11.61
CA MET A 107 -5.99 -7.66 11.98
C MET A 107 -6.62 -8.85 11.24
N GLY A 108 -5.85 -9.63 10.49
CA GLY A 108 -6.34 -10.78 9.74
C GLY A 108 -7.10 -10.46 8.45
N ILE A 109 -6.96 -9.24 7.92
CA ILE A 109 -7.55 -8.83 6.63
C ILE A 109 -6.46 -8.84 5.57
N TYR A 110 -6.57 -9.73 4.58
CA TYR A 110 -5.50 -9.97 3.59
C TYR A 110 -5.85 -9.56 2.17
N HIS A 111 -7.14 -9.54 1.80
CA HIS A 111 -7.54 -9.22 0.44
C HIS A 111 -7.62 -7.69 0.26
N PRO A 112 -6.99 -7.11 -0.78
CA PRO A 112 -7.01 -5.67 -1.00
C PRO A 112 -8.41 -5.07 -1.15
N ASP A 113 -9.36 -5.81 -1.72
CA ASP A 113 -10.77 -5.36 -1.79
C ASP A 113 -11.36 -5.14 -0.40
N ASP A 114 -11.14 -6.07 0.53
CA ASP A 114 -11.62 -5.97 1.91
C ASP A 114 -10.94 -4.80 2.64
N MET A 115 -9.61 -4.69 2.52
CA MET A 115 -8.84 -3.58 3.12
C MET A 115 -9.41 -2.23 2.70
N SER A 116 -9.61 -2.05 1.39
CA SER A 116 -10.15 -0.81 0.84
C SER A 116 -11.63 -0.60 1.15
N GLY A 117 -12.41 -1.68 1.29
CA GLY A 117 -13.79 -1.63 1.74
C GLY A 117 -13.88 -1.07 3.16
N ILE A 118 -13.05 -1.58 4.08
CA ILE A 118 -12.94 -1.07 5.45
C ILE A 118 -12.50 0.41 5.45
N ILE A 119 -11.52 0.80 4.63
CA ILE A 119 -11.08 2.20 4.51
C ILE A 119 -12.25 3.11 4.09
N ILE A 120 -12.97 2.73 3.03
CA ILE A 120 -14.08 3.51 2.46
C ILE A 120 -15.21 3.64 3.48
N HIS A 121 -15.61 2.52 4.08
CA HIS A 121 -16.67 2.48 5.08
C HIS A 121 -16.32 3.35 6.29
N SER A 122 -15.10 3.21 6.79
CA SER A 122 -14.59 3.98 7.91
C SER A 122 -14.49 5.47 7.57
N TYR A 123 -14.08 5.82 6.35
CA TYR A 123 -14.00 7.22 5.92
C TYR A 123 -15.38 7.87 5.85
N HIS A 124 -16.42 7.15 5.41
CA HIS A 124 -17.79 7.68 5.44
C HIS A 124 -18.28 7.96 6.87
N ARG A 125 -17.98 7.05 7.80
CA ARG A 125 -18.28 7.23 9.24
C ARG A 125 -17.55 8.43 9.81
N TYR A 126 -16.27 8.60 9.46
CA TYR A 126 -15.48 9.78 9.81
C TYR A 126 -16.14 11.08 9.30
N LEU A 127 -16.53 11.13 8.01
CA LEU A 127 -17.17 12.32 7.41
C LEU A 127 -18.51 12.69 8.08
N THR A 128 -19.24 11.69 8.56
CA THR A 128 -20.58 11.84 9.16
C THR A 128 -20.57 11.86 10.69
N GLY A 129 -19.40 11.79 11.32
CA GLY A 129 -19.25 11.82 12.78
C GLY A 129 -19.77 10.57 13.49
N LYS A 130 -19.87 9.43 12.79
CA LYS A 130 -20.27 8.14 13.36
C LYS A 130 -19.06 7.40 13.93
N THR A 131 -19.29 6.56 14.94
CA THR A 131 -18.26 5.66 15.47
C THR A 131 -17.78 4.71 14.38
N ILE A 132 -16.46 4.60 14.18
CA ILE A 132 -15.87 3.74 13.15
C ILE A 132 -16.22 2.27 13.36
N SER A 133 -16.19 1.78 14.61
CA SER A 133 -16.44 0.37 14.97
C SER A 133 -15.59 -0.60 14.14
N LEU A 134 -14.28 -0.35 14.05
CA LEU A 134 -13.34 -1.15 13.26
C LEU A 134 -13.39 -2.66 13.58
N PRO A 135 -13.46 -3.09 14.86
CA PRO A 135 -13.56 -4.52 15.18
C PRO A 135 -14.75 -5.22 14.52
N ASP A 136 -15.91 -4.55 14.43
CA ASP A 136 -17.12 -5.10 13.81
C ASP A 136 -16.95 -5.23 12.29
N GLN A 137 -16.32 -4.23 11.66
CA GLN A 137 -16.00 -4.27 10.23
C GLN A 137 -15.02 -5.39 9.90
N VAL A 138 -13.95 -5.54 10.70
CA VAL A 138 -12.97 -6.62 10.54
C VAL A 138 -13.64 -7.98 10.68
N LYS A 139 -14.49 -8.14 11.70
CA LYS A 139 -15.23 -9.39 11.93
C LYS A 139 -16.12 -9.75 10.74
N TYR A 140 -16.83 -8.79 10.16
CA TYR A 140 -17.66 -9.01 8.98
C TYR A 140 -16.89 -9.66 7.82
N TYR A 141 -15.67 -9.19 7.53
CA TYR A 141 -14.84 -9.76 6.46
C TYR A 141 -14.14 -11.07 6.85
N GLN A 142 -14.01 -11.39 8.14
CA GLN A 142 -13.46 -12.67 8.60
C GLN A 142 -14.49 -13.80 8.59
N ASP A 143 -15.77 -13.46 8.81
CA ASP A 143 -16.88 -14.43 8.87
C ASP A 143 -17.44 -14.79 7.49
N TYR A 144 -17.12 -14.00 6.45
CA TYR A 144 -17.58 -14.17 5.07
C TYR A 144 -16.59 -14.97 4.21
#